data_AF-A0A2N6FGQ8-F1
#
_entry.id   AF-A0A2N6FGQ8-F1
#
_cell.length_a   1.000
_cell.length_b   1.000
_cell.length_c   1.000
_cell.angle_alpha   90.00
_cell.angle_beta   90.00
_cell.angle_gamma   90.00
#
_symmetry.space_group_name_H-M   'P 1'
#
loop_
_entity.id
_entity.type
_entity.pdbx_description
1 polymer ?
#
loop_
_entity_poly.entity_id
_entity_poly.type
_entity_poly.pdbx_seq_one_letter_code
_entity_poly.pdbx_strand_id
1 'polypeptide(L)' 'MSFSCPNYDYAKDFCQKLKAPCVLGRKGCVLEGKVALSEYAQKRLEEEEAKRPTRRRNRTPQ' A
#
# COMPACT_ATOMS: atom_id res chain seq x y z
N MET A 1 22.58 0.97 3.14
CA MET A 1 22.10 0.38 1.88
C MET A 1 20.78 1.06 1.51
N SER A 2 20.68 1.65 0.31
CA SER A 2 19.47 2.28 -0.20
C SER A 2 18.58 1.24 -0.87
N PHE A 3 17.32 1.15 -0.45
CA PHE A 3 16.35 0.25 -1.06
C PHE A 3 15.70 0.94 -2.27
N SER A 4 15.85 0.37 -3.47
CA SER A 4 15.18 0.84 -4.68
C SER A 4 14.08 -0.15 -5.09
N CYS A 5 12.83 0.28 -5.04
CA CYS A 5 11.70 -0.56 -5.43
C CYS A 5 11.50 -0.46 -6.95
N PRO A 6 11.53 -1.58 -7.71
CA PRO A 6 11.30 -1.55 -9.17
C PRO A 6 9.87 -1.14 -9.54
N ASN A 7 8.95 -1.15 -8.57
CA ASN A 7 7.55 -0.81 -8.78
C ASN A 7 7.25 0.66 -8.41
N TYR A 8 8.23 1.42 -7.95
CA TYR A 8 8.03 2.80 -7.52
C TYR A 8 8.24 3.76 -8.68
N ASP A 9 7.22 4.57 -8.95
CA ASP A 9 7.25 5.67 -9.91
C ASP A 9 7.62 6.96 -9.18
N TYR A 10 8.85 7.42 -9.40
CA TYR A 10 9.41 8.63 -8.79
C TYR A 10 8.73 9.92 -9.28
N ALA A 11 8.09 9.91 -10.44
CA ALA A 11 7.44 11.10 -10.99
C ALA A 11 6.07 11.35 -10.36
N LYS A 12 5.37 10.28 -9.96
CA LYS A 12 3.98 10.34 -9.45
C LYS A 12 3.82 9.87 -8.01
N ASP A 13 4.91 9.51 -7.32
CA ASP A 13 4.91 8.89 -6.00
C ASP A 13 3.93 7.69 -5.93
N PHE A 14 4.02 6.82 -6.94
CA PHE A 14 2.98 5.84 -7.23
C PHE A 14 3.54 4.42 -7.33
N CYS A 15 2.80 3.45 -6.82
CA CYS A 15 3.19 2.05 -6.94
C CYS A 15 2.54 1.45 -8.18
N GLN A 16 3.34 1.18 -9.21
CA GLN A 16 2.86 0.59 -10.47
C GLN A 16 2.25 -0.81 -10.28
N LYS A 17 2.78 -1.59 -9.32
CA LYS A 17 2.28 -2.93 -8.98
C LYS A 17 0.89 -2.89 -8.33
N LEU A 18 0.65 -1.92 -7.44
CA LEU A 18 -0.60 -1.81 -6.69
C LEU A 18 -1.59 -0.85 -7.33
N LYS A 19 -1.17 -0.15 -8.40
CA LYS A 19 -1.91 0.89 -9.12
C LYS A 19 -2.55 1.89 -8.15
N ALA A 20 -1.77 2.34 -7.17
CA ALA A 20 -2.21 3.25 -6.13
C ALA A 20 -1.02 4.06 -5.58
N PRO A 21 -1.26 5.13 -4.82
CA PRO A 21 -0.19 5.91 -4.19
C PRO A 21 0.80 5.02 -3.44
N CYS A 22 2.09 5.29 -3.58
CA CYS A 22 3.12 4.48 -2.96
C CYS A 22 3.19 4.78 -1.47
N VAL A 23 2.78 3.82 -0.65
CA VAL A 23 2.92 3.91 0.80
C VAL A 23 3.78 2.73 1.26
N LEU A 24 4.89 3.06 1.94
CA LEU A 24 5.81 2.07 2.47
C LEU A 24 5.06 1.15 3.45
N GLY A 25 5.26 -0.15 3.28
CA GLY A 25 4.64 -1.19 4.12
C GLY A 25 3.12 -1.38 3.97
N ARG A 26 2.46 -0.77 2.96
CA ARG A 26 1.06 -1.08 2.67
C ARG A 26 0.86 -2.54 2.33
N LYS A 27 -0.38 -3.02 2.48
CA LYS A 27 -0.73 -4.39 2.12
C LYS A 27 -0.38 -4.70 0.66
N GLY A 28 0.51 -5.67 0.43
CA GLY A 28 1.05 -6.05 -0.87
C GLY A 28 2.36 -5.35 -1.29
N CYS A 29 2.92 -4.49 -0.43
CA CYS A 29 4.24 -3.89 -0.59
C CYS A 29 5.34 -4.90 -0.23
N VAL A 30 6.46 -4.83 -0.93
CA VAL A 30 7.62 -5.72 -0.70
C VAL A 30 8.28 -5.53 0.66
N LEU A 31 7.99 -4.41 1.32
CA LEU A 31 8.47 -4.05 2.66
C LEU A 31 7.46 -4.37 3.78
N GLU A 32 6.28 -4.90 3.44
CA GLU A 32 5.28 -5.33 4.43
C GLU A 32 5.93 -6.28 5.45
N GLY A 33 5.88 -5.91 6.72
CA GLY A 33 6.44 -6.70 7.84
C GLY A 33 7.97 -6.78 7.90
N LYS A 34 8.71 -6.12 7.01
CA LYS A 34 10.19 -6.17 6.96
C LYS A 34 10.88 -4.93 7.47
N VAL A 35 10.15 -3.82 7.59
CA VAL A 35 10.68 -2.53 8.04
C VAL A 35 9.75 -1.90 9.06
N ALA A 36 10.33 -1.22 10.05
CA ALA A 36 9.56 -0.35 10.93
C ALA A 36 9.14 0.88 10.12
N LEU A 37 7.83 1.10 10.03
CA LEU A 37 7.28 2.32 9.43
C LEU A 37 7.30 3.43 10.47
N SER A 38 7.57 4.65 10.03
CA SER A 38 7.33 5.83 10.87
C SER A 38 5.82 6.03 11.05
N GLU A 39 5.40 6.64 12.15
CA GLU A 39 3.99 6.96 12.44
C GLU A 39 3.29 7.68 11.28
N TYR A 40 3.99 8.57 10.58
CA TYR A 40 3.45 9.26 9.41
C TYR A 40 3.08 8.30 8.27
N ALA A 41 3.96 7.35 7.96
CA ALA A 41 3.71 6.36 6.91
C ALA A 41 2.58 5.41 7.31
N GLN A 42 2.51 5.03 8.59
CA GLN A 42 1.47 4.17 9.12
C GLN A 42 0.09 4.84 9.06
N LYS A 43 -0.02 6.12 9.40
CA LYS A 43 -1.27 6.88 9.33
C LYS A 43 -1.78 7.01 7.89
N ARG A 44 -0.91 7.32 6.93
CA ARG A 44 -1.29 7.39 5.51
C ARG A 44 -1.78 6.05 4.96
N LEU A 45 -1.19 4.95 5.43
CA LEU A 45 -1.56 3.60 5.06
C LEU A 45 -2.97 3.27 5.54
N GLU A 46 -3.26 3.60 6.80
CA GLU A 46 -4.58 3.41 7.40
C GLU A 46 -5.67 4.25 6.71
N GLU A 47 -5.38 5.52 6.39
CA GLU A 47 -6.29 6.38 5.63
C GLU A 47 -6.59 5.82 4.22
N GLU A 48 -5.56 5.36 3.51
CA GLU A 48 -5.71 4.78 2.16
C GLU A 48 -6.42 3.42 2.19
N GLU A 49 -6.22 2.62 3.24
CA GLU A 49 -6.89 1.33 3.42
C GLU A 49 -8.34 1.51 3.84
N ALA A 50 -8.65 2.50 4.69
CA ALA A 50 -10.01 2.91 5.04
C ALA A 50 -10.78 3.47 3.84
N LYS A 51 -10.10 4.18 2.92
CA LYS A 51 -10.70 4.68 1.68
C LYS A 51 -11.02 3.60 0.67
N ARG A 52 -10.37 2.42 0.74
CA ARG A 52 -10.79 1.29 -0.09
C ARG A 52 -12.11 0.79 0.48
N PRO A 53 -13.25 0.98 -0.22
CA PRO A 53 -14.48 0.37 0.21
C PRO A 53 -14.19 -1.11 0.26
N THR A 54 -14.32 -1.71 1.44
CA THR A 54 -14.31 -3.16 1.56
C THR A 54 -15.35 -3.61 0.54
N ARG A 55 -14.92 -4.21 -0.57
CA ARG A 55 -15.81 -5.04 -1.38
C ARG A 55 -16.11 -6.24 -0.49
N ARG A 56 -16.93 -5.99 0.54
CA ARG A 56 -17.59 -7.01 1.33
C ARG A 56 -18.29 -7.84 0.27
N ARG A 57 -17.79 -9.06 0.16
CA ARG A 57 -18.41 -10.14 -0.59
C ARG A 57 -19.90 -10.13 -0.26
N ASN A 58 -20.73 -9.58 -1.15
CA ASN A 58 -21.94 -10.29 -1.51
C ASN A 58 -21.48 -11.53 -2.28
N ARG A 59 -20.95 -12.52 -1.55
CA ARG A 59 -21.08 -13.90 -1.96
C ARG A 59 -22.50 -14.25 -1.54
N THR A 60 -23.45 -14.04 -2.44
CA THR A 60 -24.69 -14.80 -2.41
C THR A 60 -24.28 -16.26 -2.58
N PRO A 61 -24.50 -17.16 -1.60
CA PRO A 61 -24.54 -18.58 -1.92
C PRO A 61 -25.76 -18.79 -2.82
N GLN A 62 -25.59 -19.55 -3.90
CA GLN A 62 -26.70 -20.04 -4.72
C GLN A 62 -27.75 -20.76 -3.88
#